data_AF-A0A821IW47-F1
#
_entry.id   AF-A0A821IW47-F1
#
_cell.length_a   1.000
_cell.length_b   1.000
_cell.length_c   1.000
_cell.angle_alpha   90.00
_cell.angle_beta   90.00
_cell.angle_gamma   90.00
#
_symmetry.space_group_name_H-M   'P 1'
#
loop_
_entity.id
_entity.type
_entity.pdbx_description
1 polymer ?
#
loop_
_entity_poly.entity_id
_entity_poly.type
_entity_poly.pdbx_seq_one_letter_code
_entity_poly.pdbx_strand_id
1 'polypeptide(L)'
;DFKKTAVTFQFLNAILMLVTCIDCSSAIHTRNDLTEIEKEVCLSTAKFEDFVTEFLNRTFQMIDTLSTEMSDAVVLNHETNSEDQEASQELTSMISGIVQQCSKKIFQMIREKITNFLAASSFSPKISRLLNGLVRAILKGNPEETLKYLLPQTCERIEKILNHSETTILSDHKGDPELTWSLTLFSELVRARGDALIIYKPMILSVFHRCIHIIHKESYEAVANAAKNLLKTLSYVYPLEYRLTVENIEEPFTDFLPIRAWGQHVEFDKLNVQFHIPNEDEVDFACEFVE
;
A
#
# COMPACT_ATOMS: atom_id res chain seq x y z
N ASP A 1 14.02 2.67 -22.26
CA ASP A 1 13.11 2.22 -23.35
C ASP A 1 11.78 1.86 -22.70
N PHE A 2 10.78 2.72 -22.86
CA PHE A 2 9.48 2.58 -22.20
C PHE A 2 8.79 1.26 -22.57
N LYS A 3 8.82 0.87 -23.85
CA LYS A 3 8.19 -0.38 -24.32
C LYS A 3 8.82 -1.62 -23.68
N LYS A 4 10.15 -1.67 -23.60
CA LYS A 4 10.82 -2.79 -22.90
C LYS A 4 10.47 -2.82 -21.41
N THR A 5 10.32 -1.66 -20.78
CA THR A 5 9.97 -1.54 -19.37
C THR A 5 8.55 -2.05 -19.12
N ALA A 6 7.57 -1.59 -19.91
CA ALA A 6 6.18 -2.04 -19.83
C ALA A 6 6.04 -3.56 -20.04
N VAL A 7 6.67 -4.12 -21.08
CA VAL A 7 6.64 -5.58 -21.30
C VAL A 7 7.29 -6.34 -20.14
N THR A 8 8.35 -5.80 -19.55
CA THR A 8 8.99 -6.40 -18.37
C THR A 8 8.06 -6.37 -17.16
N PHE A 9 7.37 -5.26 -16.92
CA PHE A 9 6.39 -5.14 -15.84
C PHE A 9 5.21 -6.08 -16.02
N GLN A 10 4.68 -6.20 -17.24
CA GLN A 10 3.60 -7.15 -17.54
C GLN A 10 4.04 -8.59 -17.28
N PHE A 11 5.23 -8.97 -17.73
CA PHE A 11 5.79 -10.30 -17.49
C PHE A 11 6.00 -10.57 -16.00
N LEU A 12 6.63 -9.64 -15.28
CA LEU A 12 6.86 -9.77 -13.84
C LEU A 12 5.53 -9.83 -13.07
N ASN A 13 4.56 -8.98 -13.40
CA ASN A 13 3.24 -8.99 -12.78
C ASN A 13 2.54 -10.33 -12.99
N ALA A 14 2.59 -10.88 -14.21
CA ALA A 14 1.99 -12.19 -14.48
C ALA A 14 2.60 -13.31 -13.62
N ILE A 15 3.92 -13.28 -13.38
CA ILE A 15 4.60 -14.29 -12.55
C ILE A 15 4.33 -14.05 -11.06
N LEU A 16 4.46 -12.81 -10.59
CA LEU A 16 4.30 -12.47 -9.17
C LEU A 16 2.87 -12.68 -8.67
N MET A 17 1.88 -12.63 -9.56
CA MET A 17 0.50 -12.99 -9.23
C MET A 17 0.28 -14.49 -9.07
N LEU A 18 1.27 -15.35 -9.35
CA LEU A 18 1.17 -16.81 -9.28
C LEU A 18 2.13 -17.43 -8.25
N VAL A 19 2.97 -16.62 -7.61
CA VAL A 19 4.07 -17.05 -6.73
C VAL A 19 3.92 -16.43 -5.36
N THR A 20 4.21 -17.22 -4.32
CA THR A 20 4.38 -16.70 -2.95
C THR A 20 5.84 -16.39 -2.67
N CYS A 21 6.15 -15.14 -2.31
CA CYS A 21 7.48 -14.69 -1.92
C CYS A 21 7.80 -15.12 -0.48
N ILE A 22 8.03 -16.41 -0.28
CA ILE A 22 8.35 -17.02 1.03
C ILE A 22 9.62 -17.84 0.87
N ASP A 23 10.60 -17.62 1.74
CA ASP A 23 11.81 -18.44 1.78
C ASP A 23 11.53 -19.76 2.49
N CYS A 24 11.34 -20.82 1.70
CA CYS A 24 11.20 -22.20 2.17
C CYS A 24 12.45 -23.05 1.88
N SER A 25 13.62 -22.44 1.75
CA SER A 25 14.88 -23.15 1.46
C SER A 25 15.26 -24.17 2.54
N SER A 26 14.89 -23.91 3.79
CA SER A 26 15.10 -24.81 4.93
C SER A 26 14.22 -26.06 4.89
N ALA A 27 13.18 -26.12 4.05
CA ALA A 27 12.28 -27.26 3.95
C ALA A 27 13.00 -28.55 3.52
N ILE A 28 14.14 -28.44 2.82
CA ILE A 28 14.96 -29.58 2.41
C ILE A 28 15.54 -30.38 3.59
N HIS A 29 15.64 -29.76 4.76
CA HIS A 29 16.17 -30.39 5.97
C HIS A 29 15.08 -31.03 6.83
N THR A 30 13.82 -30.63 6.64
CA THR A 30 12.69 -31.06 7.46
C THR A 30 11.75 -32.02 6.73
N ARG A 31 11.68 -31.94 5.40
CA ARG A 31 10.82 -32.76 4.56
C ARG A 31 11.58 -33.88 3.86
N ASN A 32 10.96 -35.06 3.79
CA ASN A 32 11.50 -36.25 3.11
C ASN A 32 10.74 -36.58 1.81
N ASP A 33 9.68 -35.85 1.48
CA ASP A 33 8.78 -36.10 0.34
C ASP A 33 9.08 -35.18 -0.87
N LEU A 34 10.20 -34.47 -0.85
CA LEU A 34 10.57 -33.53 -1.92
C LEU A 34 11.19 -34.24 -3.12
N THR A 35 10.68 -33.93 -4.30
CA THR A 35 11.33 -34.25 -5.57
C THR A 35 12.62 -33.44 -5.76
N GLU A 36 13.51 -33.86 -6.66
CA GLU A 36 14.75 -33.11 -6.94
C GLU A 36 14.47 -31.69 -7.46
N ILE A 37 13.41 -31.52 -8.26
CA ILE A 37 12.98 -30.21 -8.76
C ILE A 37 12.49 -29.34 -7.60
N GLU A 38 11.65 -29.88 -6.70
CA GLU A 38 11.19 -29.13 -5.53
C GLU A 38 12.33 -28.72 -4.60
N LYS A 39 13.36 -29.56 -4.44
CA LYS A 39 14.56 -29.20 -3.66
C LYS A 39 15.28 -28.00 -4.29
N GLU A 40 15.50 -28.01 -5.60
CA GLU A 40 16.15 -26.91 -6.31
C GLU A 40 15.34 -25.61 -6.24
N VAL A 41 14.01 -25.72 -6.39
CA VAL A 41 13.09 -24.57 -6.26
C VAL A 41 13.10 -24.03 -4.84
N CYS A 42 13.02 -24.88 -3.81
CA CYS A 42 13.13 -24.47 -2.40
C CYS A 42 14.46 -23.76 -2.15
N LEU A 43 15.59 -24.31 -2.58
CA LEU A 43 16.89 -23.65 -2.43
C LEU A 43 16.93 -22.27 -3.11
N SER A 44 16.24 -22.13 -4.24
CA SER A 44 16.15 -20.86 -4.96
C SER A 44 15.31 -19.80 -4.23
N THR A 45 14.37 -20.18 -3.36
CA THR A 45 13.54 -19.23 -2.61
C THR A 45 14.32 -18.39 -1.60
N ALA A 46 15.53 -18.82 -1.22
CA ALA A 46 16.43 -18.03 -0.37
C ALA A 46 16.76 -16.65 -0.96
N LYS A 47 16.62 -16.48 -2.29
CA LYS A 47 16.87 -15.23 -3.01
C LYS A 47 15.67 -14.28 -3.05
N PHE A 48 14.52 -14.63 -2.48
CA PHE A 48 13.34 -13.77 -2.55
C PHE A 48 13.53 -12.43 -1.84
N GLU A 49 14.18 -12.42 -0.67
CA GLU A 49 14.45 -11.18 0.05
C GLU A 49 15.33 -10.23 -0.77
N ASP A 50 16.39 -10.77 -1.40
CA ASP A 50 17.27 -10.02 -2.30
C ASP A 50 16.53 -9.50 -3.53
N PHE A 51 15.71 -10.36 -4.16
CA PHE A 51 14.90 -9.99 -5.31
C PHE A 51 13.94 -8.84 -4.99
N VAL A 52 13.17 -8.96 -3.90
CA VAL A 52 12.21 -7.92 -3.49
C VAL A 52 12.93 -6.64 -3.10
N THR A 53 14.09 -6.75 -2.44
CA THR A 53 14.93 -5.60 -2.11
C THR A 53 15.38 -4.84 -3.36
N GLU A 54 15.94 -5.55 -4.35
CA GLU A 54 16.40 -4.93 -5.58
C GLU A 54 15.23 -4.36 -6.39
N PHE A 55 14.09 -5.06 -6.44
CA PHE A 55 12.88 -4.58 -7.08
C PHE A 55 12.37 -3.26 -6.48
N LEU A 56 12.35 -3.14 -5.14
CA LEU A 56 12.01 -1.89 -4.46
C LEU A 56 13.03 -0.79 -4.74
N ASN A 57 14.33 -1.08 -4.69
CA ASN A 57 15.37 -0.10 -4.99
C ASN A 57 15.21 0.47 -6.40
N ARG A 58 14.90 -0.38 -7.39
CA ARG A 58 14.63 0.05 -8.78
C ARG A 58 13.36 0.88 -8.89
N THR A 59 12.32 0.52 -8.14
CA THR A 59 11.08 1.29 -8.07
C THR A 59 11.32 2.69 -7.50
N PHE A 60 12.10 2.80 -6.42
CA PHE A 60 12.46 4.09 -5.82
C PHE A 60 13.30 4.95 -6.77
N GLN A 61 14.30 4.36 -7.43
CA GLN A 61 15.09 5.06 -8.46
C GLN A 61 14.20 5.60 -9.60
N MET A 62 13.20 4.82 -10.03
CA MET A 62 12.25 5.27 -11.04
C MET A 62 11.39 6.43 -10.53
N ILE A 63 10.90 6.37 -9.29
CA ILE A 63 10.14 7.47 -8.68
C ILE A 63 10.99 8.73 -8.58
N ASP A 64 12.25 8.64 -8.15
CA ASP A 64 13.17 9.78 -8.05
C ASP A 64 13.47 10.39 -9.43
N THR A 65 13.61 9.55 -10.45
CA THR A 65 13.81 9.99 -11.84
C THR A 65 12.58 10.77 -12.33
N LEU A 66 11.38 10.21 -12.14
CA LEU A 66 10.11 10.87 -12.50
C LEU A 66 9.87 12.16 -11.74
N SER A 67 10.34 12.24 -10.49
CA SER A 67 10.29 13.46 -9.69
C SER A 67 11.25 14.53 -10.21
N THR A 68 12.45 14.15 -10.63
CA THR A 68 13.51 15.09 -11.06
C THR A 68 13.25 15.67 -12.44
N GLU A 69 12.67 14.89 -13.37
CA GLU A 69 12.27 15.38 -14.70
C GLU A 69 11.32 16.60 -14.65
N MET A 70 10.66 16.86 -13.52
CA MET A 70 9.82 18.05 -13.33
C MET A 70 10.59 19.33 -13.03
N SER A 71 11.76 19.24 -12.36
CA SER A 71 12.54 20.42 -11.98
C SER A 71 13.08 21.17 -13.20
N ASP A 72 13.34 20.45 -14.29
CA ASP A 72 13.85 21.01 -15.54
C ASP A 72 12.74 21.46 -16.51
N ALA A 73 11.49 21.03 -16.29
CA ALA A 73 10.37 21.18 -17.23
C ALA A 73 9.32 22.21 -16.79
N VAL A 74 9.73 23.36 -16.24
CA VAL A 74 8.84 24.49 -15.83
C VAL A 74 8.06 25.12 -17.01
N VAL A 75 8.16 24.62 -18.25
CA VAL A 75 7.69 25.34 -19.43
C VAL A 75 6.46 24.76 -20.13
N LEU A 76 6.01 23.53 -19.91
CA LEU A 76 4.87 23.00 -20.66
C LEU A 76 3.92 22.20 -19.79
N ASN A 77 2.63 22.56 -19.84
CA ASN A 77 1.47 21.81 -19.36
C ASN A 77 1.44 20.40 -19.95
N HIS A 78 2.33 19.52 -19.51
CA HIS A 78 2.21 18.09 -19.74
C HIS A 78 1.23 17.57 -18.71
N GLU A 79 -0.02 17.41 -19.15
CA GLU A 79 -0.86 16.32 -18.66
C GLU A 79 0.05 15.09 -18.51
N THR A 80 0.07 14.48 -17.34
CA THR A 80 0.85 13.26 -17.07
C THR A 80 0.64 12.30 -18.23
N ASN A 81 1.71 11.98 -18.98
CA ASN A 81 1.62 11.10 -20.15
C ASN A 81 0.93 9.79 -19.73
N SER A 82 -0.03 9.30 -20.52
CA SER A 82 -0.77 8.06 -20.22
C SER A 82 0.15 6.87 -19.95
N GLU A 83 1.31 6.87 -20.62
CA GLU A 83 2.40 5.91 -20.44
C GLU A 83 2.96 5.89 -19.00
N ASP A 84 3.24 7.05 -18.40
CA ASP A 84 3.73 7.15 -17.02
C ASP A 84 2.66 6.65 -16.01
N GLN A 85 1.38 6.90 -16.32
CA GLN A 85 0.27 6.44 -15.48
C GLN A 85 0.09 4.92 -15.52
N GLU A 86 0.24 4.31 -16.69
CA GLU A 86 0.15 2.86 -16.89
C GLU A 86 1.28 2.15 -16.15
N ALA A 87 2.53 2.60 -16.34
CA ALA A 87 3.68 2.05 -15.64
C ALA A 87 3.54 2.18 -14.11
N SER A 88 2.98 3.30 -13.63
CA SER A 88 2.70 3.51 -12.22
C SER A 88 1.69 2.52 -11.63
N GLN A 89 0.65 2.22 -12.41
CA GLN A 89 -0.39 1.28 -12.03
C GLN A 89 0.15 -0.16 -11.98
N GLU A 90 0.96 -0.56 -12.97
CA GLU A 90 1.59 -1.88 -13.01
C GLU A 90 2.56 -2.09 -11.84
N LEU A 91 3.39 -1.10 -11.53
CA LEU A 91 4.29 -1.13 -10.37
C LEU A 91 3.53 -1.30 -9.05
N THR A 92 2.48 -0.51 -8.86
CA THR A 92 1.61 -0.60 -7.69
C THR A 92 0.97 -1.98 -7.57
N SER A 93 0.53 -2.55 -8.70
CA SER A 93 -0.05 -3.89 -8.76
C SER A 93 0.97 -4.97 -8.35
N MET A 94 2.18 -4.93 -8.89
CA MET A 94 3.24 -5.89 -8.55
C MET A 94 3.60 -5.84 -7.07
N ILE A 95 3.76 -4.64 -6.50
CA ILE A 95 4.07 -4.48 -5.08
C ILE A 95 2.91 -4.99 -4.22
N SER A 96 1.67 -4.68 -4.60
CA SER A 96 0.49 -5.21 -3.92
C SER A 96 0.43 -6.75 -3.99
N GLY A 97 0.79 -7.34 -5.12
CA GLY A 97 0.89 -8.80 -5.29
C GLY A 97 1.94 -9.40 -4.36
N ILE A 98 3.17 -8.87 -4.37
CA ILE A 98 4.26 -9.33 -3.50
C ILE A 98 3.85 -9.22 -2.03
N VAL A 99 3.36 -8.06 -1.61
CA VAL A 99 3.01 -7.77 -0.21
C VAL A 99 1.97 -8.75 0.32
N GLN A 100 0.97 -9.11 -0.49
CA GLN A 100 -0.08 -10.05 -0.10
C GLN A 100 0.37 -11.51 -0.09
N GLN A 101 1.44 -11.86 -0.81
CA GLN A 101 1.94 -13.23 -0.95
C GLN A 101 3.32 -13.44 -0.32
N CYS A 102 3.74 -12.58 0.61
CA CYS A 102 5.05 -12.67 1.24
C CYS A 102 4.97 -13.08 2.72
N SER A 103 6.08 -13.62 3.23
CA SER A 103 6.19 -13.92 4.67
C SER A 103 6.21 -12.65 5.51
N LYS A 104 5.89 -12.74 6.80
CA LYS A 104 6.01 -11.60 7.74
C LYS A 104 7.39 -10.92 7.69
N LYS A 105 8.47 -11.70 7.56
CA LYS A 105 9.84 -11.16 7.46
C LYS A 105 10.01 -10.26 6.24
N ILE A 106 9.60 -10.74 5.07
CA ILE A 106 9.72 -9.98 3.82
C ILE A 106 8.77 -8.77 3.86
N PHE A 107 7.56 -8.92 4.40
CA PHE A 107 6.63 -7.79 4.58
C PHE A 107 7.25 -6.67 5.44
N GLN A 108 7.85 -7.01 6.59
CA GLN A 108 8.49 -6.03 7.48
C GLN A 108 9.58 -5.25 6.74
N MET A 109 10.43 -5.95 6.00
CA MET A 109 11.46 -5.35 5.15
C MET A 109 10.87 -4.40 4.09
N ILE A 110 9.80 -4.82 3.39
CA ILE A 110 9.10 -3.97 2.40
C ILE A 110 8.56 -2.70 3.07
N ARG A 111 7.85 -2.84 4.20
CA ARG A 111 7.25 -1.74 4.94
C ARG A 111 8.30 -0.73 5.40
N GLU A 112 9.40 -1.20 5.97
CA GLU A 112 10.50 -0.34 6.43
C GLU A 112 11.12 0.44 5.28
N LYS A 113 11.41 -0.22 4.16
CA LYS A 113 11.94 0.42 2.96
C LYS A 113 10.99 1.49 2.40
N ILE A 114 9.70 1.18 2.28
CA ILE A 114 8.70 2.14 1.78
C ILE A 114 8.53 3.32 2.75
N THR A 115 8.48 3.05 4.06
CA THR A 115 8.34 4.12 5.08
C THR A 115 9.55 5.05 5.09
N ASN A 116 10.77 4.49 5.02
CA ASN A 116 12.00 5.27 4.94
C ASN A 116 12.07 6.09 3.66
N PHE A 117 11.62 5.53 2.53
CA PHE A 117 11.53 6.26 1.26
C PHE A 117 10.56 7.44 1.38
N LEU A 118 9.34 7.21 1.87
CA LEU A 118 8.32 8.26 2.06
C LEU A 118 8.79 9.41 2.97
N ALA A 119 9.61 9.11 3.99
CA ALA A 119 10.17 10.11 4.89
C ALA A 119 11.25 10.97 4.21
N ALA A 120 11.97 10.43 3.22
CA ALA A 120 13.03 11.12 2.49
C ALA A 120 12.55 11.79 1.18
N SER A 121 11.42 11.34 0.62
CA SER A 121 10.93 11.85 -0.66
C SER A 121 10.34 13.26 -0.54
N SER A 122 10.74 14.14 -1.46
CA SER A 122 10.05 15.41 -1.72
C SER A 122 8.76 15.13 -2.49
N PHE A 123 7.64 15.65 -2.01
CA PHE A 123 6.35 15.44 -2.66
C PHE A 123 6.29 16.15 -4.02
N SER A 124 5.77 15.44 -5.03
CA SER A 124 5.38 15.99 -6.31
C SER A 124 4.04 15.38 -6.77
N PRO A 125 3.13 16.18 -7.37
CA PRO A 125 1.87 15.67 -7.92
C PRO A 125 2.05 14.51 -8.92
N LYS A 126 3.12 14.49 -9.72
CA LYS A 126 3.37 13.44 -10.73
C LYS A 126 3.63 12.07 -10.10
N ILE A 127 4.34 12.04 -8.96
CA ILE A 127 4.67 10.79 -8.25
C ILE A 127 3.65 10.43 -7.16
N SER A 128 2.73 11.33 -6.83
CA SER A 128 1.71 11.13 -5.78
C SER A 128 0.95 9.81 -5.92
N ARG A 129 0.56 9.46 -7.16
CA ARG A 129 -0.17 8.23 -7.46
C ARG A 129 0.65 6.97 -7.16
N LEU A 130 1.94 6.99 -7.47
CA LEU A 130 2.88 5.91 -7.17
C LEU A 130 3.04 5.75 -5.66
N LEU A 131 3.34 6.85 -4.96
CA LEU A 131 3.52 6.84 -3.50
C LEU A 131 2.26 6.35 -2.78
N ASN A 132 1.08 6.84 -3.19
CA ASN A 132 -0.21 6.36 -2.69
C ASN A 132 -0.42 4.88 -2.99
N GLY A 133 0.04 4.41 -4.15
CA GLY A 133 0.07 3.00 -4.51
C GLY A 133 0.90 2.16 -3.56
N LEU A 134 2.12 2.60 -3.25
CA LEU A 134 3.01 1.94 -2.29
C LEU A 134 2.38 1.85 -0.90
N VAL A 135 1.84 2.95 -0.40
CA VAL A 135 1.17 3.02 0.91
C VAL A 135 -0.04 2.09 0.95
N ARG A 136 -0.88 2.10 -0.10
CA ARG A 136 -2.01 1.17 -0.20
C ARG A 136 -1.58 -0.28 -0.19
N ALA A 137 -0.47 -0.61 -0.85
CA ALA A 137 0.02 -1.99 -0.89
C ALA A 137 0.37 -2.48 0.51
N ILE A 138 1.20 -1.74 1.25
CA ILE A 138 1.59 -2.11 2.63
C ILE A 138 0.41 -2.10 3.59
N LEU A 139 -0.51 -1.14 3.45
CA LEU A 139 -1.73 -1.05 4.26
C LEU A 139 -2.63 -2.26 4.08
N LYS A 140 -2.76 -2.76 2.84
CA LYS A 140 -3.51 -3.99 2.55
C LYS A 140 -2.81 -5.25 3.05
N GLY A 141 -1.47 -5.29 3.00
CA GLY A 141 -0.71 -6.44 3.47
C GLY A 141 -0.82 -6.66 4.97
N ASN A 142 -0.67 -5.58 5.75
CA ASN A 142 -0.91 -5.61 7.18
C ASN A 142 -1.40 -4.24 7.67
N PRO A 143 -2.70 -4.05 7.91
CA PRO A 143 -3.25 -2.75 8.30
C PRO A 143 -2.77 -2.34 9.69
N GLU A 144 -2.75 -3.25 10.66
CA GLU A 144 -2.35 -2.97 12.06
C GLU A 144 -0.91 -2.46 12.15
N GLU A 145 0.02 -3.22 11.56
CA GLU A 145 1.44 -2.89 11.53
C GLU A 145 1.77 -1.71 10.61
N THR A 146 0.91 -1.34 9.65
CA THR A 146 1.13 -0.15 8.81
C THR A 146 0.61 1.11 9.51
N LEU A 147 -0.64 1.06 10.01
CA LEU A 147 -1.28 2.19 10.69
C LEU A 147 -0.48 2.64 11.90
N LYS A 148 0.02 1.69 12.71
CA LYS A 148 0.83 1.98 13.90
C LYS A 148 2.01 2.91 13.64
N TYR A 149 2.64 2.83 12.46
CA TYR A 149 3.78 3.66 12.11
C TYR A 149 3.36 4.91 11.33
N LEU A 150 2.51 4.76 10.30
CA LEU A 150 2.23 5.86 9.37
C LEU A 150 1.12 6.80 9.82
N LEU A 151 0.05 6.29 10.44
CA LEU A 151 -1.12 7.12 10.75
C LEU A 151 -0.80 8.18 11.81
N PRO A 152 -0.18 7.85 12.96
CA PRO A 152 0.18 8.86 13.95
C PRO A 152 1.11 9.95 13.41
N GLN A 153 2.13 9.55 12.65
CA GLN A 153 3.08 10.49 12.05
C GLN A 153 2.40 11.43 11.05
N THR A 154 1.48 10.90 10.25
CA THR A 154 0.72 11.68 9.27
C THR A 154 -0.20 12.68 9.96
N CYS A 155 -0.94 12.26 10.99
CA CYS A 155 -1.79 13.16 11.77
C CYS A 155 -0.97 14.24 12.48
N GLU A 156 0.17 13.89 13.09
CA GLU A 156 1.05 14.86 13.75
C GLU A 156 1.62 15.88 12.75
N ARG A 157 1.98 15.44 11.54
CA ARG A 157 2.44 16.32 10.47
C ARG A 157 1.37 17.32 10.06
N ILE A 158 0.14 16.85 9.85
CA ILE A 158 -1.01 17.73 9.54
C ILE A 158 -1.20 18.76 10.66
N GLU A 159 -1.24 18.32 11.92
CA GLU A 159 -1.41 19.22 13.06
C GLU A 159 -0.29 20.24 13.18
N LYS A 160 0.98 19.84 12.94
CA LYS A 160 2.11 20.78 12.92
C LYS A 160 1.92 21.84 11.85
N ILE A 161 1.59 21.46 10.62
CA ILE A 161 1.42 22.43 9.52
C ILE A 161 0.30 23.41 9.86
N LEU A 162 -0.85 22.92 10.35
CA LEU A 162 -2.00 23.75 10.74
C LEU A 162 -1.75 24.64 11.96
N ASN A 163 -0.80 24.30 12.84
CA ASN A 163 -0.46 25.11 14.00
C ASN A 163 0.60 26.19 13.71
N HIS A 164 1.54 25.91 12.79
CA HIS A 164 2.58 26.88 12.42
C HIS A 164 2.06 27.97 11.49
N SER A 165 0.96 27.68 10.79
CA SER A 165 0.26 28.67 10.01
C SER A 165 -0.80 29.34 10.87
N GLU A 166 -0.64 30.65 11.08
CA GLU A 166 -1.78 31.48 11.47
C GLU A 166 -2.95 31.19 10.51
N THR A 167 -4.18 31.42 10.95
CA THR A 167 -5.48 31.08 10.29
C THR A 167 -5.60 31.29 8.77
N THR A 168 -4.65 31.95 8.13
CA THR A 168 -4.54 32.19 6.70
C THR A 168 -4.48 30.92 5.85
N ILE A 169 -3.79 29.81 6.22
CA ILE A 169 -3.69 28.62 5.33
C ILE A 169 -5.06 27.98 5.04
N LEU A 170 -5.94 27.93 6.04
CA LEU A 170 -7.30 27.40 5.84
C LEU A 170 -8.11 28.25 4.85
N SER A 171 -7.85 29.56 4.84
CA SER A 171 -8.49 30.56 3.99
C SER A 171 -7.69 30.97 2.75
N ASP A 172 -6.55 30.34 2.48
CA ASP A 172 -5.68 30.69 1.36
C ASP A 172 -5.97 29.79 0.16
N HIS A 173 -6.33 30.41 -0.96
CA HIS A 173 -6.55 29.70 -2.21
C HIS A 173 -5.28 29.14 -2.84
N LYS A 174 -4.09 29.56 -2.41
CA LYS A 174 -2.82 29.00 -2.87
C LYS A 174 -2.53 27.64 -2.25
N GLY A 175 -3.05 27.39 -1.05
CA GLY A 175 -2.85 26.15 -0.30
C GLY A 175 -1.39 25.92 0.12
N ASP A 176 -1.18 24.81 0.83
CA ASP A 176 0.14 24.32 1.21
C ASP A 176 0.36 22.92 0.56
N PRO A 177 1.40 22.75 -0.27
CA PRO A 177 1.68 21.46 -0.91
C PRO A 177 1.97 20.32 0.07
N GLU A 178 2.60 20.63 1.20
CA GLU A 178 2.92 19.65 2.24
C GLU A 178 1.66 19.21 3.00
N LEU A 179 0.74 20.14 3.27
CA LEU A 179 -0.58 19.85 3.83
C LEU A 179 -1.38 18.98 2.86
N THR A 180 -1.43 19.35 1.58
CA THR A 180 -2.15 18.60 0.55
C THR A 180 -1.63 17.17 0.42
N TRP A 181 -0.30 17.00 0.45
CA TRP A 181 0.33 15.69 0.49
C TRP A 181 -0.08 14.89 1.73
N SER A 182 0.05 15.50 2.91
CA SER A 182 -0.25 14.83 4.19
C SER A 182 -1.71 14.40 4.26
N LEU A 183 -2.63 15.22 3.75
CA LEU A 183 -4.06 14.90 3.64
C LEU A 183 -4.34 13.80 2.61
N THR A 184 -3.61 13.79 1.51
CA THR A 184 -3.70 12.72 0.51
C THR A 184 -3.22 11.40 1.08
N LEU A 185 -2.11 11.41 1.82
CA LEU A 185 -1.59 10.23 2.53
C LEU A 185 -2.58 9.75 3.58
N PHE A 186 -3.11 10.67 4.40
CA PHE A 186 -4.15 10.37 5.38
C PHE A 186 -5.38 9.72 4.72
N SER A 187 -5.81 10.26 3.58
CA SER A 187 -6.91 9.71 2.78
C SER A 187 -6.69 8.28 2.33
N GLU A 188 -5.45 7.87 2.04
CA GLU A 188 -5.12 6.48 1.74
C GLU A 188 -5.04 5.61 3.00
N LEU A 189 -4.56 6.14 4.13
CA LEU A 189 -4.45 5.39 5.40
C LEU A 189 -5.82 5.08 6.01
N VAL A 190 -6.81 5.97 5.91
CA VAL A 190 -8.18 5.71 6.40
C VAL A 190 -8.97 4.71 5.53
N ARG A 191 -8.34 4.16 4.48
CA ARG A 191 -8.88 3.02 3.69
C ARG A 191 -8.49 1.66 4.28
N ALA A 192 -7.83 1.62 5.43
CA ALA A 192 -7.49 0.37 6.10
C ALA A 192 -8.76 -0.41 6.44
N ARG A 193 -8.58 -1.62 6.97
CA ARG A 193 -9.70 -2.40 7.51
C ARG A 193 -10.33 -1.65 8.69
N GLY A 194 -11.65 -1.60 8.77
CA GLY A 194 -12.35 -0.72 9.71
C GLY A 194 -12.11 -1.08 11.17
N ASP A 195 -12.04 -2.36 11.51
CA ASP A 195 -11.71 -2.83 12.85
C ASP A 195 -10.31 -2.38 13.32
N ALA A 196 -9.35 -2.30 12.39
CA ALA A 196 -8.03 -1.74 12.66
C ALA A 196 -8.02 -0.21 12.81
N LEU A 197 -9.03 0.51 12.28
CA LEU A 197 -9.15 1.97 12.40
C LEU A 197 -9.80 2.42 13.70
N ILE A 198 -10.64 1.60 14.33
CA ILE A 198 -11.40 1.98 15.54
C ILE A 198 -10.47 2.53 16.63
N ILE A 199 -9.31 1.90 16.83
CA ILE A 199 -8.34 2.32 17.86
C ILE A 199 -7.76 3.73 17.61
N TYR A 200 -7.85 4.24 16.38
CA TYR A 200 -7.38 5.56 15.97
C TYR A 200 -8.50 6.60 15.83
N LYS A 201 -9.75 6.25 16.16
CA LYS A 201 -10.93 7.12 16.04
C LYS A 201 -10.69 8.56 16.54
N PRO A 202 -10.15 8.82 17.74
CA PRO A 202 -9.93 10.19 18.21
C PRO A 202 -8.96 11.00 17.32
N MET A 203 -7.92 10.35 16.81
CA MET A 203 -6.94 11.00 15.93
C MET A 203 -7.53 11.33 14.57
N ILE A 204 -8.31 10.40 14.02
CA ILE A 204 -8.99 10.55 12.73
C ILE A 204 -9.98 11.72 12.81
N LEU A 205 -10.84 11.75 13.84
CA LEU A 205 -11.80 12.82 14.05
C LEU A 205 -11.13 14.19 14.25
N SER A 206 -10.02 14.26 15.01
CA SER A 206 -9.26 15.50 15.18
C SER A 206 -8.84 16.12 13.84
N VAL A 207 -8.29 15.30 12.93
CA VAL A 207 -7.88 15.76 11.60
C VAL A 207 -9.07 16.32 10.82
N PHE A 208 -10.22 15.62 10.81
CA PHE A 208 -11.41 16.11 10.11
C PHE A 208 -11.92 17.43 10.67
N HIS A 209 -12.03 17.56 11.99
CA HIS A 209 -12.46 18.81 12.63
C HIS A 209 -11.54 19.99 12.30
N ARG A 210 -10.23 19.75 12.25
CA ARG A 210 -9.23 20.79 11.97
C ARG A 210 -9.19 21.20 10.50
N CYS A 211 -9.57 20.29 9.60
CA CYS A 211 -9.50 20.51 8.15
C CYS A 211 -10.83 20.91 7.49
N ILE A 212 -11.95 20.99 8.24
CA ILE A 212 -13.29 21.26 7.68
C ILE A 212 -13.41 22.62 6.99
N HIS A 213 -12.59 23.60 7.38
CA HIS A 213 -12.61 24.96 6.85
C HIS A 213 -11.61 25.22 5.72
N ILE A 214 -10.92 24.19 5.23
CA ILE A 214 -9.99 24.32 4.11
C ILE A 214 -10.76 24.74 2.85
N ILE A 215 -10.36 25.86 2.24
CA ILE A 215 -10.94 26.34 0.97
C ILE A 215 -10.09 26.01 -0.26
N HIS A 216 -8.82 25.62 -0.06
CA HIS A 216 -7.95 25.20 -1.16
C HIS A 216 -8.50 23.92 -1.79
N LYS A 217 -8.73 23.95 -3.12
CA LYS A 217 -9.45 22.91 -3.86
C LYS A 217 -8.85 21.52 -3.65
N GLU A 218 -7.55 21.35 -3.89
CA GLU A 218 -6.93 20.01 -3.86
C GLU A 218 -6.87 19.43 -2.44
N SER A 219 -6.60 20.28 -1.45
CA SER A 219 -6.62 19.88 -0.04
C SER A 219 -8.03 19.50 0.42
N TYR A 220 -9.04 20.28 0.01
CA TYR A 220 -10.45 19.99 0.27
C TYR A 220 -10.88 18.67 -0.39
N GLU A 221 -10.49 18.44 -1.64
CA GLU A 221 -10.72 17.17 -2.34
C GLU A 221 -10.06 15.98 -1.61
N ALA A 222 -8.85 16.16 -1.08
CA ALA A 222 -8.17 15.13 -0.30
C ALA A 222 -8.94 14.79 1.00
N VAL A 223 -9.43 15.80 1.73
CA VAL A 223 -10.27 15.63 2.93
C VAL A 223 -11.60 14.95 2.58
N ALA A 224 -12.28 15.40 1.52
CA ALA A 224 -13.52 14.80 1.06
C ALA A 224 -13.34 13.33 0.65
N ASN A 225 -12.23 13.01 -0.03
CA ASN A 225 -11.87 11.64 -0.35
C ASN A 225 -11.56 10.83 0.92
N ALA A 226 -10.91 11.41 1.92
CA ALA A 226 -10.65 10.74 3.19
C ALA A 226 -11.97 10.41 3.91
N ALA A 227 -12.92 11.34 3.96
CA ALA A 227 -14.24 11.13 4.54
C ALA A 227 -15.00 10.00 3.83
N LYS A 228 -15.02 10.04 2.49
CA LYS A 228 -15.62 8.98 1.66
C LYS A 228 -14.97 7.63 1.92
N ASN A 229 -13.64 7.59 2.04
CA ASN A 229 -12.90 6.36 2.29
C ASN A 229 -13.19 5.79 3.66
N LEU A 230 -13.16 6.63 4.71
CA LEU A 230 -13.50 6.26 6.07
C LEU A 230 -14.92 5.67 6.14
N LEU A 231 -15.91 6.37 5.60
CA LEU A 231 -17.29 5.90 5.60
C LEU A 231 -17.45 4.56 4.88
N LYS A 232 -16.81 4.39 3.71
CA LYS A 232 -16.84 3.11 2.99
C LYS A 232 -16.24 1.99 3.82
N THR A 233 -15.08 2.22 4.42
CA THR A 233 -14.40 1.25 5.26
C THR A 233 -15.27 0.78 6.43
N LEU A 234 -16.00 1.71 7.07
CA LEU A 234 -16.80 1.44 8.26
C LEU A 234 -18.21 0.90 7.95
N SER A 235 -18.68 0.98 6.71
CA SER A 235 -20.08 0.65 6.38
C SER A 235 -20.27 -0.40 5.28
N TYR A 236 -19.23 -0.72 4.50
CA TYR A 236 -19.34 -1.67 3.40
C TYR A 236 -18.85 -3.06 3.80
N VAL A 237 -19.44 -4.09 3.18
CA VAL A 237 -18.89 -5.45 3.18
C VAL A 237 -17.88 -5.56 2.02
N TYR A 238 -16.65 -5.99 2.30
CA TYR A 238 -15.58 -6.11 1.29
C TYR A 238 -14.62 -7.27 1.58
N PRO A 239 -13.93 -7.84 0.57
CA PRO A 239 -12.96 -8.91 0.77
C PRO A 239 -11.76 -8.44 1.60
N LEU A 240 -11.29 -9.29 2.52
CA LEU A 240 -10.14 -9.03 3.38
C LEU A 240 -8.80 -9.36 2.72
N GLU A 241 -8.76 -10.48 2.01
CA GLU A 241 -7.50 -11.05 1.54
C GLU A 241 -7.62 -11.49 0.08
N TYR A 242 -6.51 -11.34 -0.65
CA TYR A 242 -6.36 -11.84 -2.02
C TYR A 242 -5.19 -12.82 -2.10
N ARG A 243 -4.99 -13.61 -1.04
CA ARG A 243 -3.93 -14.62 -0.95
C ARG A 243 -4.16 -15.75 -1.95
N LEU A 244 -3.07 -16.34 -2.45
CA LEU A 244 -3.10 -17.46 -3.39
C LEU A 244 -3.53 -18.77 -2.72
N THR A 245 -3.39 -18.85 -1.41
CA THR A 245 -3.77 -20.00 -0.61
C THR A 245 -4.57 -19.57 0.61
N VAL A 246 -5.48 -20.44 1.03
CA VAL A 246 -6.22 -20.34 2.30
C VAL A 246 -5.39 -20.86 3.48
N GLU A 247 -4.31 -21.60 3.19
CA GLU A 247 -3.42 -22.12 4.21
C GLU A 247 -2.62 -20.99 4.87
N ASN A 248 -2.33 -21.17 6.15
CA ASN A 248 -1.55 -20.20 6.88
C ASN A 248 -0.08 -20.32 6.44
N ILE A 249 0.39 -19.29 5.73
CA ILE A 249 1.76 -19.21 5.20
C ILE A 249 2.86 -19.22 6.29
N GLU A 250 2.48 -19.05 7.55
CA GLU A 250 3.36 -19.09 8.71
C GLU A 250 3.40 -20.48 9.38
N GLU A 251 2.68 -21.47 8.85
CA GLU A 251 2.78 -22.85 9.33
C GLU A 251 4.17 -23.44 9.06
N PRO A 252 4.63 -24.39 9.89
CA PRO A 252 5.90 -25.06 9.67
C PRO A 252 5.95 -25.70 8.28
N PHE A 253 7.12 -25.67 7.65
CA PHE A 253 7.27 -26.25 6.30
C PHE A 253 7.07 -27.76 6.23
N THR A 254 6.97 -28.45 7.37
CA THR A 254 6.56 -29.86 7.44
C THR A 254 5.10 -30.05 7.07
N ASP A 255 4.26 -29.08 7.41
CA ASP A 255 2.81 -29.17 7.28
C ASP A 255 2.35 -28.48 5.99
N PHE A 256 2.87 -27.29 5.71
CA PHE A 256 2.59 -26.51 4.50
C PHE A 256 3.87 -26.23 3.70
N LEU A 257 3.87 -26.50 2.38
CA LEU A 257 4.98 -26.16 1.50
C LEU A 257 4.57 -25.06 0.50
N PRO A 258 5.04 -23.81 0.66
CA PRO A 258 4.59 -22.66 -0.14
C PRO A 258 4.69 -22.85 -1.66
N ILE A 259 5.76 -23.48 -2.14
CA ILE A 259 5.99 -23.69 -3.59
C ILE A 259 4.93 -24.58 -4.24
N ARG A 260 4.21 -25.40 -3.46
CA ARG A 260 3.11 -26.24 -3.98
C ARG A 260 1.81 -25.48 -4.17
N ALA A 261 1.69 -24.29 -3.58
CA ALA A 261 0.56 -23.39 -3.81
C ALA A 261 0.72 -22.54 -5.09
N TRP A 262 1.90 -22.53 -5.70
CA TRP A 262 2.16 -21.69 -6.87
C TRP A 262 1.31 -22.14 -8.07
N GLY A 263 0.59 -21.17 -8.65
CA GLY A 263 -0.29 -21.41 -9.80
C GLY A 263 -1.43 -22.39 -9.55
N GLN A 264 -1.74 -22.75 -8.30
CA GLN A 264 -2.91 -23.57 -8.01
C GLN A 264 -4.18 -22.82 -8.43
N HIS A 265 -5.10 -23.57 -9.04
CA HIS A 265 -6.45 -23.09 -9.31
C HIS A 265 -7.38 -23.64 -8.23
N VAL A 266 -8.36 -22.83 -7.85
CA VAL A 266 -9.39 -23.20 -6.89
C VAL A 266 -10.73 -23.25 -7.63
N GLU A 267 -11.47 -24.35 -7.45
CA GLU A 267 -12.83 -24.46 -7.96
C GLU A 267 -13.72 -23.41 -7.28
N PHE A 268 -14.67 -22.84 -8.03
CA PHE A 268 -15.53 -21.77 -7.52
C PHE A 268 -16.25 -22.15 -6.21
N ASP A 269 -16.72 -23.39 -6.10
CA ASP A 269 -17.44 -23.90 -4.93
C ASP A 269 -16.54 -24.11 -3.70
N LYS A 270 -15.22 -24.11 -3.87
CA LYS A 270 -14.21 -24.24 -2.81
C LYS A 270 -13.58 -22.90 -2.43
N LEU A 271 -14.00 -21.80 -3.06
CA LEU A 271 -13.47 -20.47 -2.80
C LEU A 271 -13.92 -19.99 -1.40
N ASN A 272 -12.97 -19.91 -0.47
CA ASN A 272 -13.22 -19.43 0.88
C ASN A 272 -12.83 -17.95 1.02
N VAL A 273 -13.62 -17.05 0.42
CA VAL A 273 -13.37 -15.61 0.50
C VAL A 273 -13.71 -15.11 1.90
N GLN A 274 -12.72 -14.54 2.57
CA GLN A 274 -12.93 -13.84 3.84
C GLN A 274 -13.44 -12.42 3.56
N PHE A 275 -14.56 -12.07 4.18
CA PHE A 275 -15.16 -10.74 4.07
C PHE A 275 -15.06 -10.00 5.39
N HIS A 276 -14.75 -8.72 5.28
CA HIS A 276 -14.99 -7.76 6.33
C HIS A 276 -16.50 -7.51 6.39
N ILE A 277 -17.08 -7.62 7.58
CA ILE A 277 -18.45 -7.26 7.86
C ILE A 277 -18.39 -6.23 8.99
N PRO A 278 -18.91 -5.00 8.79
CA PRO A 278 -18.89 -3.98 9.82
C PRO A 278 -19.54 -4.44 11.12
N ASN A 279 -18.84 -4.26 12.23
CA ASN A 279 -19.36 -4.51 13.56
C ASN A 279 -20.10 -3.28 14.14
N GLU A 280 -20.69 -3.42 15.33
CA GLU A 280 -21.44 -2.35 15.99
C GLU A 280 -20.56 -1.10 16.25
N ASP A 281 -19.33 -1.27 16.74
CA ASP A 281 -18.41 -0.16 17.00
C ASP A 281 -18.04 0.62 15.72
N GLU A 282 -17.92 -0.08 14.57
CA GLU A 282 -17.62 0.53 13.28
C GLU A 282 -18.81 1.35 12.76
N VAL A 283 -20.03 0.79 12.89
CA VAL A 283 -21.27 1.45 12.49
C VAL A 283 -21.52 2.67 13.37
N ASP A 284 -21.33 2.55 14.68
CA ASP A 284 -21.47 3.67 15.63
C ASP A 284 -20.47 4.78 15.31
N PHE A 285 -19.22 4.42 14.97
CA PHE A 285 -18.24 5.40 14.51
C PHE A 285 -18.67 6.08 13.20
N ALA A 286 -19.21 5.33 12.23
CA ALA A 286 -19.71 5.92 11.01
C ALA A 286 -20.89 6.88 11.26
N CYS A 287 -21.81 6.52 12.16
CA CYS A 287 -22.94 7.38 12.57
C CYS A 287 -22.45 8.67 13.24
N GLU A 288 -21.57 8.57 14.23
CA GLU A 288 -20.99 9.74 14.91
C GLU A 288 -20.25 10.67 13.93
N PHE A 289 -19.58 10.11 12.92
CA PHE A 289 -18.87 10.92 11.93
C PHE A 289 -19.81 11.73 11.01
N VAL A 290 -21.04 11.25 10.80
CA VAL A 290 -22.03 11.91 9.94
C VAL A 290 -22.86 12.96 10.69
N GLU A 291 -23.02 12.79 12.00
CA GLU A 291 -23.72 13.72 12.90
C GLU A 291 -22.96 15.04 13.14
#